data_AF-A0A5P1R8N1-F1
#
_entry.id   AF-A0A5P1R8N1-F1
#
_cell.length_a   1.000
_cell.length_b   1.000
_cell.length_c   1.000
_cell.angle_alpha   90.00
_cell.angle_beta   90.00
_cell.angle_gamma   90.00
#
_symmetry.space_group_name_H-M   'P 1'
#
loop_
_entity.id
_entity.type
_entity.pdbx_description
1 polymer ?
#
loop_
_entity_poly.entity_id
_entity_poly.type
_entity_poly.pdbx_seq_one_letter_code
_entity_poly.pdbx_strand_id
1 'polypeptide(L)'
;MSQITFKNIETSKNVTLDTNLNILKSSGREVFIQDAAVYVLFYQLFTLQTSLISYSDIGNIVRDQKSSFHMEDSPDSIIANKYVFKARAVLKNVMIEDFIVTVRGLGYRVSNKWLPMIEKQEDDENKHAFLKEITAIIEDCISYSESVDITQDKSGLSFIKPDQDIVMTHFRRMNDCYHSFLSRCSAPGNSIELFELREKITKVLLYAIYWRVGDSLTDEKFRSDYKNELRLILRQIDQAAALLS
;
A
#
# COMPACT_ATOMS: atom_id res chain seq x y z
N MET A 1 -12.66 -2.18 5.00
CA MET A 1 -12.13 -2.59 3.68
C MET A 1 -12.97 -1.91 2.62
N SER A 2 -12.51 -0.81 2.03
CA SER A 2 -13.23 -0.09 0.97
C SER A 2 -12.91 -0.61 -0.43
N GLN A 3 -11.85 -1.41 -0.56
CA GLN A 3 -11.40 -1.99 -1.82
C GLN A 3 -11.11 -3.48 -1.61
N ILE A 4 -11.47 -4.29 -2.59
CA ILE A 4 -11.20 -5.73 -2.60
C ILE A 4 -10.49 -6.06 -3.90
N THR A 5 -9.27 -6.58 -3.80
CA THR A 5 -8.40 -6.81 -4.97
C THR A 5 -8.16 -8.30 -5.18
N PHE A 6 -8.18 -8.72 -6.44
CA PHE A 6 -7.73 -10.04 -6.87
C PHE A 6 -6.57 -9.92 -7.84
N LYS A 7 -5.61 -10.83 -7.75
CA LYS A 7 -4.47 -10.92 -8.67
C LYS A 7 -4.52 -12.20 -9.48
N ASN A 8 -4.32 -12.08 -10.79
CA ASN A 8 -4.22 -13.21 -11.69
C ASN A 8 -2.83 -13.85 -11.61
N ILE A 9 -2.77 -15.17 -11.39
CA ILE A 9 -1.52 -15.91 -11.22
C ILE A 9 -0.71 -15.97 -12.53
N GLU A 10 -1.38 -16.06 -13.67
CA GLU A 10 -0.73 -16.27 -14.98
C GLU A 10 -0.25 -14.95 -15.61
N THR A 11 -1.03 -13.88 -15.46
CA THR A 11 -0.80 -12.59 -16.14
C THR A 11 -0.32 -11.49 -15.21
N SER A 12 -0.30 -11.72 -13.89
CA SER A 12 -0.05 -10.71 -12.86
C SER A 12 -0.98 -9.48 -12.90
N LYS A 13 -2.06 -9.52 -13.69
CA LYS A 13 -3.09 -8.47 -13.71
C LYS A 13 -3.83 -8.42 -12.38
N ASN A 14 -4.19 -7.21 -11.96
CA ASN A 14 -5.02 -6.99 -10.78
C ASN A 14 -6.41 -6.51 -11.22
N VAL A 15 -7.43 -6.94 -10.49
CA VAL A 15 -8.78 -6.40 -10.58
C VAL A 15 -9.24 -5.99 -9.19
N THR A 16 -9.70 -4.76 -9.05
CA THR A 16 -10.10 -4.17 -7.77
C THR A 16 -11.54 -3.70 -7.85
N LEU A 17 -12.34 -4.12 -6.89
CA LEU A 17 -13.69 -3.59 -6.65
C LEU A 17 -13.62 -2.55 -5.55
N ASP A 18 -13.95 -1.30 -5.86
CA ASP A 18 -14.13 -0.23 -4.89
C ASP A 18 -15.60 -0.18 -4.45
N THR A 19 -15.84 -0.52 -3.18
CA THR A 19 -17.20 -0.66 -2.63
C THR A 19 -17.84 0.66 -2.24
N ASN A 20 -17.05 1.73 -2.10
CA ASN A 20 -17.56 3.06 -1.78
C ASN A 20 -18.02 3.79 -3.04
N LEU A 21 -17.28 3.59 -4.13
CA LEU A 21 -17.52 4.27 -5.40
C LEU A 21 -18.32 3.44 -6.40
N ASN A 22 -18.55 2.15 -6.11
CA ASN A 22 -19.14 1.17 -7.04
C ASN A 22 -18.36 1.08 -8.37
N ILE A 23 -17.03 1.13 -8.28
CA ILE A 23 -16.14 1.11 -9.46
C ILE A 23 -15.38 -0.20 -9.51
N LEU A 24 -15.29 -0.77 -10.70
CA LEU A 24 -14.36 -1.85 -11.02
C LEU A 24 -13.13 -1.26 -11.73
N LYS A 25 -11.93 -1.60 -11.26
CA LYS A 25 -10.66 -1.07 -11.76
C LYS A 25 -9.70 -2.18 -12.17
N SER A 26 -9.01 -2.01 -13.29
CA SER A 26 -7.91 -2.88 -13.71
C SER A 26 -7.06 -2.20 -14.79
N SER A 27 -5.73 -2.35 -14.72
CA SER A 27 -4.78 -1.86 -15.73
C SER A 27 -5.01 -0.40 -16.16
N GLY A 28 -5.25 0.51 -15.22
CA GLY A 28 -5.47 1.94 -15.47
C GLY A 28 -6.84 2.26 -16.09
N ARG A 29 -7.75 1.29 -16.18
CA ARG A 29 -9.14 1.49 -16.60
C ARG A 29 -10.08 1.38 -15.42
N GLU A 30 -11.10 2.20 -15.44
CA GLU A 30 -12.13 2.25 -14.40
C GLU A 30 -13.52 2.22 -15.06
N VAL A 31 -14.43 1.47 -14.47
CA VAL A 31 -15.82 1.38 -14.93
C VAL A 31 -16.74 1.47 -13.73
N PHE A 32 -17.66 2.44 -13.77
CA PHE A 32 -18.73 2.56 -12.79
C PHE A 32 -19.82 1.52 -13.05
N ILE A 33 -20.21 0.78 -12.02
CA ILE A 33 -21.21 -0.29 -12.11
C ILE A 33 -22.60 0.30 -11.84
N GLN A 34 -23.33 0.60 -12.92
CA GLN A 34 -24.67 1.21 -12.83
C GLN A 34 -25.78 0.25 -12.37
N ASP A 35 -25.67 -1.04 -12.71
CA ASP A 35 -26.71 -2.03 -12.40
C ASP A 35 -26.50 -2.60 -10.99
N ALA A 36 -27.35 -2.22 -10.04
CA ALA A 36 -27.25 -2.61 -8.63
C ALA A 36 -27.14 -4.13 -8.41
N ALA A 37 -27.90 -4.93 -9.17
CA ALA A 37 -27.83 -6.40 -9.08
C ALA A 37 -26.46 -6.94 -9.55
N VAL A 38 -25.86 -6.30 -10.57
CA VAL A 38 -24.52 -6.66 -11.04
C VAL A 38 -23.46 -6.26 -10.00
N TYR A 39 -23.63 -5.11 -9.35
CA TYR A 39 -22.75 -4.68 -8.27
C TYR A 39 -22.80 -5.65 -7.09
N VAL A 40 -23.98 -6.03 -6.61
CA VAL A 40 -24.13 -7.00 -5.51
C VAL A 40 -23.55 -8.36 -5.88
N LEU A 41 -23.74 -8.81 -7.12
CA LEU A 41 -23.11 -10.03 -7.63
C LEU A 41 -21.57 -9.94 -7.60
N PHE A 42 -20.98 -8.82 -8.03
CA PHE A 42 -19.54 -8.60 -7.91
C PHE A 42 -19.08 -8.57 -6.46
N TYR A 43 -19.79 -7.84 -5.60
CA TYR A 43 -19.48 -7.80 -4.18
C TYR A 43 -19.45 -9.20 -3.59
N GLN A 44 -20.44 -10.04 -3.89
CA GLN A 44 -20.44 -11.44 -3.46
C GLN A 44 -19.25 -12.23 -4.04
N LEU A 45 -18.97 -12.13 -5.33
CA LEU A 45 -17.83 -12.82 -5.95
C LEU A 45 -16.48 -12.40 -5.35
N PHE A 46 -16.35 -11.15 -4.91
CA PHE A 46 -15.13 -10.60 -4.33
C PHE A 46 -15.02 -10.86 -2.81
N THR A 47 -16.14 -11.01 -2.09
CA THR A 47 -16.16 -11.20 -0.62
C THR A 47 -16.32 -12.65 -0.18
N LEU A 48 -17.05 -13.45 -0.95
CA LEU A 48 -17.29 -14.84 -0.61
C LEU A 48 -16.01 -15.64 -0.87
N GLN A 49 -15.45 -16.20 0.21
CA GLN A 49 -14.45 -17.27 0.13
C GLN A 49 -15.07 -18.60 -0.37
N THR A 50 -16.39 -18.67 -0.55
CA THR A 50 -17.07 -19.88 -1.02
C THR A 50 -16.83 -20.11 -2.51
N SER A 51 -16.55 -21.36 -2.85
CA SER A 51 -16.14 -21.79 -4.18
C SER A 51 -17.24 -21.74 -5.25
N LEU A 52 -18.47 -21.31 -4.92
CA LEU A 52 -19.64 -21.36 -5.79
C LEU A 52 -20.77 -20.44 -5.29
N ILE A 53 -21.34 -19.65 -6.19
CA ILE A 53 -22.62 -18.96 -6.04
C ILE A 53 -23.64 -19.71 -6.88
N SER A 54 -24.73 -20.17 -6.27
CA SER A 54 -25.74 -20.98 -6.96
C SER A 54 -26.62 -20.14 -7.88
N TYR A 55 -27.32 -20.78 -8.83
CA TYR A 55 -28.30 -20.07 -9.67
C TYR A 55 -29.40 -19.39 -8.85
N SER A 56 -29.89 -20.05 -7.79
CA SER A 56 -30.92 -19.50 -6.90
C SER A 56 -30.43 -18.27 -6.14
N ASP A 57 -29.17 -18.26 -5.67
CA ASP A 57 -28.62 -17.09 -4.98
C ASP A 57 -28.58 -15.88 -5.90
N ILE A 58 -28.15 -16.05 -7.15
CA ILE A 58 -28.12 -14.97 -8.14
C ILE A 58 -29.55 -14.53 -8.49
N GLY A 59 -30.49 -15.47 -8.61
CA GLY A 59 -31.91 -15.16 -8.80
C GLY A 59 -32.46 -14.27 -7.69
N ASN A 60 -32.16 -14.59 -6.43
CA ASN A 60 -32.57 -13.81 -5.26
C ASN A 60 -31.94 -12.42 -5.24
N ILE A 61 -30.62 -12.30 -5.47
CA ILE A 61 -29.94 -10.99 -5.60
C ILE A 61 -30.68 -10.09 -6.61
N VAL A 62 -31.04 -10.66 -7.77
CA VAL A 62 -31.68 -9.87 -8.83
C VAL A 62 -33.08 -9.41 -8.42
N ARG A 63 -33.88 -10.29 -7.80
CA ARG A 63 -35.23 -9.95 -7.33
C ARG A 63 -35.18 -8.89 -6.23
N ASP A 64 -34.24 -9.01 -5.29
CA ASP A 64 -34.08 -8.07 -4.19
C ASP A 64 -33.66 -6.66 -4.66
N GLN A 65 -32.87 -6.59 -5.73
CA GLN A 65 -32.29 -5.34 -6.24
C GLN A 65 -33.11 -4.68 -7.36
N LYS A 66 -34.20 -5.29 -7.83
CA LYS A 66 -35.05 -4.75 -8.92
C LYS A 66 -36.47 -4.53 -8.43
N SER A 67 -36.88 -3.27 -8.35
CA SER A 67 -38.23 -2.86 -7.96
C SER A 67 -39.32 -3.20 -8.99
N SER A 68 -38.97 -3.40 -10.25
CA SER A 68 -39.86 -3.92 -11.31
C SER A 68 -39.10 -4.94 -12.16
N PHE A 69 -39.46 -6.22 -12.02
CA PHE A 69 -38.72 -7.31 -12.65
C PHE A 69 -39.59 -8.05 -13.68
N HIS A 70 -39.37 -7.77 -14.97
CA HIS A 70 -40.12 -8.41 -16.07
C HIS A 70 -39.77 -9.89 -16.32
N MET A 71 -39.24 -10.60 -15.31
CA MET A 71 -38.82 -12.00 -15.39
C MET A 71 -39.20 -12.77 -14.12
N GLU A 72 -40.25 -12.34 -13.41
CA GLU A 72 -40.77 -12.99 -12.19
C GLU A 72 -41.00 -14.50 -12.37
N ASP A 73 -41.52 -14.92 -13.53
CA ASP A 73 -41.80 -16.32 -13.87
C ASP A 73 -40.60 -17.06 -14.51
N SER A 74 -39.44 -16.41 -14.65
CA SER A 74 -38.28 -17.03 -15.28
C SER A 74 -37.55 -17.97 -14.30
N PRO A 75 -37.10 -19.15 -14.76
CA PRO A 75 -36.21 -19.99 -13.98
C PRO A 75 -34.94 -19.25 -13.55
N ASP A 76 -34.47 -19.52 -12.33
CA ASP A 76 -33.26 -18.89 -11.75
C ASP A 76 -32.03 -19.04 -12.66
N SER A 77 -31.91 -20.15 -13.39
CA SER A 77 -30.82 -20.38 -14.33
C SER A 77 -30.80 -19.35 -15.48
N ILE A 78 -31.97 -18.93 -15.97
CA ILE A 78 -32.07 -17.92 -17.04
C ILE A 78 -31.68 -16.54 -16.49
N ILE A 79 -32.20 -16.21 -15.30
CA ILE A 79 -31.88 -14.94 -14.61
C ILE A 79 -30.37 -14.87 -14.36
N ALA A 80 -29.79 -15.92 -13.78
CA ALA A 80 -28.38 -15.98 -13.47
C ALA A 80 -27.49 -15.86 -14.72
N ASN A 81 -27.82 -16.59 -15.81
CA ASN A 81 -27.12 -16.46 -17.08
C ASN A 81 -27.09 -15.02 -17.60
N LYS A 82 -28.24 -14.33 -17.56
CA LYS A 82 -28.36 -12.94 -18.03
C LYS A 82 -27.49 -11.98 -17.22
N TYR A 83 -27.50 -12.10 -15.90
CA TYR A 83 -26.74 -11.18 -15.04
C TYR A 83 -25.26 -11.50 -14.99
N VAL A 84 -24.86 -12.76 -15.09
CA VAL A 84 -23.44 -13.12 -15.26
C VAL A 84 -22.91 -12.67 -16.62
N PHE A 85 -23.73 -12.73 -17.68
CA PHE A 85 -23.35 -12.15 -18.97
C PHE A 85 -23.09 -10.65 -18.86
N LYS A 86 -23.97 -9.90 -18.18
CA LYS A 86 -23.75 -8.47 -17.88
C LYS A 86 -22.47 -8.24 -17.07
N ALA A 87 -22.24 -9.03 -16.01
CA ALA A 87 -21.02 -8.91 -15.20
C ALA A 87 -19.76 -9.16 -16.03
N ARG A 88 -19.74 -10.20 -16.89
CA ARG A 88 -18.63 -10.45 -17.81
C ARG A 88 -18.40 -9.30 -18.80
N ALA A 89 -19.46 -8.64 -19.27
CA ALA A 89 -19.33 -7.46 -20.12
C ALA A 89 -18.65 -6.29 -19.38
N VAL A 90 -18.98 -6.07 -18.10
CA VAL A 90 -18.32 -5.06 -17.25
C VAL A 90 -16.83 -5.41 -17.06
N LEU A 91 -16.49 -6.66 -16.75
CA LEU A 91 -15.10 -7.12 -16.64
C LEU A 91 -14.31 -6.91 -17.94
N LYS A 92 -14.94 -7.16 -19.09
CA LYS A 92 -14.30 -6.96 -20.39
C LYS A 92 -13.91 -5.49 -20.64
N ASN A 93 -14.71 -4.53 -20.16
CA ASN A 93 -14.39 -3.11 -20.30
C ASN A 93 -13.08 -2.72 -19.58
N VAL A 94 -12.74 -3.43 -18.49
CA VAL A 94 -11.48 -3.28 -17.75
C VAL A 94 -10.43 -4.32 -18.15
N MET A 95 -10.57 -4.94 -19.33
CA MET A 95 -9.62 -5.91 -19.92
C MET A 95 -9.38 -7.16 -19.08
N ILE A 96 -10.40 -7.58 -18.33
CA ILE A 96 -10.41 -8.80 -17.54
C ILE A 96 -11.26 -9.86 -18.25
N GLU A 97 -10.62 -10.99 -18.52
CA GLU A 97 -11.23 -12.19 -19.09
C GLU A 97 -11.16 -13.32 -18.06
N ASP A 98 -12.02 -14.32 -18.22
CA ASP A 98 -12.04 -15.56 -17.43
C ASP A 98 -12.13 -15.41 -15.90
N PHE A 99 -12.56 -14.25 -15.38
CA PHE A 99 -12.75 -14.07 -13.92
C PHE A 99 -13.89 -14.93 -13.38
N ILE A 100 -15.02 -15.00 -14.09
CA ILE A 100 -16.21 -15.76 -13.68
C ILE A 100 -16.33 -17.03 -14.53
N VAL A 101 -16.31 -18.20 -13.89
CA VAL A 101 -16.42 -19.51 -14.53
C VAL A 101 -17.77 -20.16 -14.24
N THR A 102 -18.34 -20.81 -15.23
CA THR A 102 -19.59 -21.57 -15.09
C THR A 102 -19.31 -22.94 -14.50
N VAL A 103 -20.06 -23.33 -13.46
CA VAL A 103 -20.10 -24.69 -12.93
C VAL A 103 -21.42 -25.32 -13.37
N ARG A 104 -21.34 -26.22 -14.34
CA ARG A 104 -22.52 -26.76 -15.05
C ARG A 104 -23.53 -27.34 -14.07
N GLY A 105 -24.77 -26.85 -14.15
CA GLY A 105 -25.89 -27.31 -13.34
C GLY A 105 -25.91 -26.80 -11.89
N LEU A 106 -24.90 -26.04 -11.46
CA LEU A 106 -24.77 -25.57 -10.09
C LEU A 106 -24.78 -24.04 -9.98
N GLY A 107 -24.05 -23.34 -10.85
CA GLY A 107 -23.94 -21.88 -10.77
C GLY A 107 -22.63 -21.35 -11.32
N TYR A 108 -22.03 -20.40 -10.59
CA TYR A 108 -20.82 -19.70 -11.01
C TYR A 108 -19.84 -19.51 -9.88
N ARG A 109 -18.57 -19.33 -10.22
CA ARG A 109 -17.51 -19.07 -9.26
C ARG A 109 -16.42 -18.21 -9.84
N VAL A 110 -15.60 -17.63 -8.97
CA VAL A 110 -14.33 -17.02 -9.40
C VAL A 110 -13.40 -18.12 -9.89
N SER A 111 -12.71 -17.84 -11.00
CA SER A 111 -11.68 -18.72 -11.55
C SER A 111 -10.53 -18.89 -10.59
N ASN A 112 -9.99 -20.12 -10.49
CA ASN A 112 -8.82 -20.42 -9.67
C ASN A 112 -7.55 -19.67 -10.11
N LYS A 113 -7.58 -19.05 -11.30
CA LYS A 113 -6.51 -18.20 -11.79
C LYS A 113 -6.41 -16.87 -11.04
N TRP A 114 -7.46 -16.48 -10.31
CA TRP A 114 -7.56 -15.22 -9.59
C TRP A 114 -7.55 -15.49 -8.10
N LEU A 115 -6.55 -14.97 -7.39
CA LEU A 115 -6.42 -15.11 -5.94
C LEU A 115 -6.76 -13.78 -5.27
N PRO A 116 -7.51 -13.78 -4.16
CA PRO A 116 -7.74 -12.58 -3.38
C PRO A 116 -6.38 -12.07 -2.87
N MET A 117 -6.05 -10.82 -3.19
CA MET A 117 -5.05 -10.09 -2.44
C MET A 117 -5.72 -9.70 -1.13
N ILE A 118 -5.40 -10.46 -0.09
CA ILE A 118 -5.60 -9.98 1.26
C ILE A 118 -4.64 -8.78 1.37
N GLU A 119 -5.17 -7.56 1.25
CA GLU A 119 -4.50 -6.37 1.77
C GLU A 119 -4.27 -6.65 3.24
N LYS A 120 -3.09 -7.20 3.56
CA LYS A 120 -2.72 -7.40 4.93
C LYS A 120 -2.44 -6.01 5.49
N GLN A 121 -3.15 -5.67 6.57
CA GLN A 121 -2.77 -4.63 7.52
C GLN A 121 -1.27 -4.65 7.89
N GLU A 122 -0.56 -5.78 7.67
CA GLU A 122 0.90 -5.87 7.80
C GLU A 122 1.65 -4.79 7.02
N ASP A 123 1.24 -4.35 5.82
CA ASP A 123 2.06 -3.41 5.04
C ASP A 123 2.01 -1.97 5.62
N ASP A 124 0.82 -1.53 6.04
CA ASP A 124 0.65 -0.28 6.79
C ASP A 124 1.28 -0.36 8.19
N GLU A 125 1.19 -1.50 8.88
CA GLU A 125 1.87 -1.71 10.16
C GLU A 125 3.40 -1.68 10.02
N ASN A 126 3.96 -2.19 8.92
CA ASN A 126 5.40 -2.14 8.65
C ASN A 126 5.86 -0.74 8.29
N LYS A 127 5.12 -0.03 7.45
CA LYS A 127 5.40 1.39 7.14
C LYS A 127 5.33 2.21 8.41
N HIS A 128 4.32 1.99 9.24
CA HIS A 128 4.19 2.66 10.54
C HIS A 128 5.33 2.31 11.50
N ALA A 129 5.72 1.03 11.61
CA ALA A 129 6.84 0.60 12.44
C ALA A 129 8.18 1.18 11.96
N PHE A 130 8.41 1.21 10.65
CA PHE A 130 9.58 1.84 10.02
C PHE A 130 9.64 3.34 10.34
N LEU A 131 8.56 4.08 10.10
CA LEU A 131 8.49 5.51 10.39
C LEU A 131 8.68 5.82 11.87
N LYS A 132 8.10 4.98 12.74
CA LYS A 132 8.26 5.11 14.20
C LYS A 132 9.71 4.93 14.62
N GLU A 133 10.41 3.92 14.09
CA GLU A 133 11.81 3.67 14.44
C GLU A 133 12.74 4.77 13.90
N ILE A 134 12.54 5.22 12.65
CA ILE A 134 13.30 6.35 12.07
C ILE A 134 13.08 7.64 12.86
N THR A 135 11.84 7.90 13.28
CA THR A 135 11.52 9.06 14.14
C THR A 135 12.29 8.97 15.46
N ALA A 136 12.28 7.81 16.12
CA ALA A 136 13.00 7.60 17.37
C ALA A 136 14.52 7.81 17.21
N ILE A 137 15.13 7.30 16.13
CA ILE A 137 16.56 7.51 15.84
C ILE A 137 16.87 9.00 15.67
N ILE A 138 16.02 9.75 14.98
CA ILE A 138 16.19 11.20 14.79
C ILE A 138 16.04 11.95 16.11
N GLU A 139 15.07 11.58 16.94
CA GLU A 139 14.86 12.19 18.26
C GLU A 139 16.04 11.93 19.20
N ASP A 140 16.61 10.72 19.17
CA ASP A 140 17.81 10.38 19.92
C ASP A 140 19.02 11.22 19.45
N CYS A 141 19.17 11.39 18.14
CA CYS A 141 20.24 12.22 17.55
C CYS A 141 20.12 13.70 17.97
N ILE A 142 18.90 14.25 17.95
CA ILE A 142 18.63 15.61 18.42
C ILE A 142 18.95 15.74 19.91
N SER A 143 18.47 14.80 20.73
CA SER A 143 18.70 14.80 22.18
C SER A 143 20.20 14.68 22.50
N TYR A 144 20.92 13.80 21.79
CA TYR A 144 22.36 13.67 21.90
C TYR A 144 23.06 15.01 21.59
N SER A 145 22.66 15.70 20.51
CA SER A 145 23.25 17.00 20.14
C SER A 145 23.07 18.10 21.19
N GLU A 146 22.03 18.00 22.04
CA GLU A 146 21.78 18.92 23.15
C GLU A 146 22.67 18.61 24.37
N SER A 147 23.15 17.37 24.49
CA SER A 147 23.93 16.87 25.64
C SER A 147 25.45 16.90 25.48
N VAL A 148 25.95 17.24 24.29
CA VAL A 148 27.38 17.18 23.95
C VAL A 148 27.94 18.53 23.53
N ASP A 149 29.23 18.70 23.78
CA ASP A 149 29.99 19.88 23.39
C ASP A 149 30.22 19.92 21.88
N ILE A 150 30.07 21.12 21.30
CA ILE A 150 30.36 21.37 19.90
C ILE A 150 31.82 21.79 19.79
N THR A 151 32.56 21.09 18.94
CA THR A 151 33.96 21.37 18.67
C THR A 151 34.06 22.24 17.42
N GLN A 152 34.86 23.30 17.48
CA GLN A 152 35.25 24.10 16.32
C GLN A 152 36.66 23.72 15.88
N ASP A 153 36.80 23.36 14.61
CA ASP A 153 38.10 23.17 13.97
C ASP A 153 38.70 24.52 13.54
N LYS A 154 40.02 24.54 13.33
CA LYS A 154 40.78 25.70 12.83
C LYS A 154 40.33 26.18 11.45
N SER A 155 39.60 25.33 10.71
CA SER A 155 38.94 25.67 9.45
C SER A 155 37.69 26.55 9.60
N GLY A 156 37.22 26.82 10.83
CA GLY A 156 35.96 27.53 11.10
C GLY A 156 34.73 26.62 11.15
N LEU A 157 34.92 25.32 10.86
CA LEU A 157 33.84 24.34 10.84
C LEU A 157 33.52 23.86 12.25
N SER A 158 32.22 23.84 12.58
CA SER A 158 31.71 23.29 13.84
C SER A 158 31.21 21.85 13.62
N PHE A 159 31.52 20.96 14.56
CA PHE A 159 31.09 19.56 14.54
C PHE A 159 30.92 19.00 15.96
N ILE A 160 30.11 17.95 16.09
CA ILE A 160 29.98 17.16 17.31
C ILE A 160 30.92 15.96 17.20
N LYS A 161 31.82 15.74 18.16
CA LYS A 161 32.70 14.55 18.13
C LYS A 161 31.84 13.28 18.30
N PRO A 162 32.04 12.24 17.49
CA PRO A 162 31.23 11.04 17.54
C PRO A 162 31.71 10.21 18.71
N ASP A 163 30.76 9.74 19.49
CA ASP A 163 31.00 8.60 20.36
C ASP A 163 30.79 7.32 19.54
N GLN A 164 31.81 6.45 19.54
CA GLN A 164 31.81 5.25 18.71
C GLN A 164 30.66 4.31 19.05
N ASP A 165 30.29 4.18 20.33
CA ASP A 165 29.25 3.26 20.77
C ASP A 165 27.87 3.79 20.39
N ILE A 166 27.65 5.11 20.51
CA ILE A 166 26.41 5.77 20.10
C ILE A 166 26.22 5.68 18.58
N VAL A 167 27.28 5.97 17.82
CA VAL A 167 27.25 5.86 16.35
C VAL A 167 26.95 4.43 15.90
N MET A 168 27.63 3.44 16.48
CA MET A 168 27.41 2.03 16.14
C MET A 168 26.00 1.57 16.51
N THR A 169 25.42 2.08 17.60
CA THR A 169 24.05 1.79 18.01
C THR A 169 23.04 2.32 17.00
N HIS A 170 23.16 3.58 16.59
CA HIS A 170 22.27 4.16 15.58
C HIS A 170 22.42 3.50 14.22
N PHE A 171 23.65 3.21 13.78
CA PHE A 171 23.90 2.51 12.53
C PHE A 171 23.21 1.14 12.49
N ARG A 172 23.36 0.31 13.54
CA ARG A 172 22.73 -1.02 13.61
C ARG A 172 21.21 -0.91 13.54
N ARG A 173 20.60 -0.08 14.38
CA ARG A 173 19.14 0.14 14.41
C ARG A 173 18.60 0.54 13.04
N MET A 174 19.30 1.46 12.38
CA MET A 174 18.88 1.96 11.08
C MET A 174 19.08 0.95 9.96
N ASN A 175 20.18 0.20 9.98
CA ASN A 175 20.47 -0.86 9.01
C ASN A 175 19.45 -2.00 9.12
N ASP A 176 19.14 -2.44 10.35
CA ASP A 176 18.17 -3.50 10.61
C ASP A 176 16.75 -3.08 10.21
N CYS A 177 16.36 -1.86 10.58
CA CYS A 177 15.07 -1.27 10.20
C CYS A 177 14.93 -1.15 8.67
N TYR A 178 15.97 -0.64 8.00
CA TYR A 178 15.97 -0.48 6.53
C TYR A 178 15.95 -1.82 5.79
N HIS A 179 16.72 -2.82 6.22
CA HIS A 179 16.69 -4.14 5.60
C HIS A 179 15.35 -4.86 5.82
N SER A 180 14.78 -4.75 7.01
CA SER A 180 13.45 -5.27 7.32
C SER A 180 12.39 -4.65 6.39
N PHE A 181 12.45 -3.32 6.20
CA PHE A 181 11.58 -2.59 5.30
C PHE A 181 11.77 -2.98 3.81
N LEU A 182 13.01 -2.99 3.32
CA LEU A 182 13.34 -3.36 1.94
C LEU A 182 12.90 -4.78 1.58
N SER A 183 13.04 -5.74 2.51
CA SER A 183 12.68 -7.13 2.26
C SER A 183 11.19 -7.32 1.91
N ARG A 184 10.36 -6.33 2.25
CA ARG A 184 8.91 -6.36 2.05
C ARG A 184 8.46 -5.46 0.89
N CYS A 185 9.16 -4.35 0.65
CA CYS A 185 8.81 -3.39 -0.41
C CYS A 185 9.50 -3.65 -1.77
N SER A 186 10.35 -4.67 -1.90
CA SER A 186 11.14 -4.96 -3.12
C SER A 186 10.36 -5.58 -4.29
N ALA A 187 9.06 -5.35 -4.38
CA ALA A 187 8.25 -5.83 -5.51
C ALA A 187 8.63 -5.09 -6.82
N PRO A 188 8.50 -5.74 -8.00
CA PRO A 188 8.74 -5.09 -9.28
C PRO A 188 7.70 -3.97 -9.50
N GLY A 189 8.12 -2.71 -9.36
CA GLY A 189 7.24 -1.54 -9.48
C GLY A 189 7.66 -0.33 -8.63
N ASN A 190 8.30 -0.55 -7.47
CA ASN A 190 8.68 0.49 -6.51
C ASN A 190 10.13 1.02 -6.69
N SER A 191 10.76 0.80 -7.86
CA SER A 191 12.22 0.95 -7.99
C SER A 191 12.74 2.39 -7.86
N ILE A 192 11.94 3.40 -8.23
CA ILE A 192 12.34 4.81 -8.18
C ILE A 192 12.15 5.33 -6.75
N GLU A 193 11.00 5.04 -6.17
CA GLU A 193 10.59 5.43 -4.81
C GLU A 193 11.53 4.81 -3.76
N LEU A 194 11.95 3.56 -3.95
CA LEU A 194 12.96 2.91 -3.11
C LEU A 194 14.34 3.57 -3.24
N PHE A 195 14.70 4.09 -4.42
CA PHE A 195 15.96 4.80 -4.63
C PHE A 195 15.95 6.16 -3.93
N GLU A 196 14.84 6.90 -4.03
CA GLU A 196 14.65 8.16 -3.32
C GLU A 196 14.67 7.95 -1.80
N LEU A 197 13.94 6.96 -1.30
CA LEU A 197 13.92 6.62 0.12
C LEU A 197 15.32 6.24 0.62
N ARG A 198 16.07 5.44 -0.15
CA ARG A 198 17.48 5.11 0.16
C ARG A 198 18.34 6.36 0.31
N GLU A 199 18.20 7.35 -0.57
CA GLU A 199 18.96 8.59 -0.50
C GLU A 199 18.66 9.35 0.80
N LYS A 200 17.38 9.43 1.21
CA LYS A 200 16.98 10.10 2.46
C LYS A 200 17.47 9.37 3.69
N ILE A 201 17.38 8.04 3.72
CA ILE A 201 17.91 7.20 4.81
C ILE A 201 19.42 7.34 4.90
N THR A 202 20.12 7.36 3.77
CA THR A 202 21.57 7.59 3.74
C THR A 202 21.92 8.96 4.31
N LYS A 203 21.12 10.00 4.06
CA LYS A 203 21.30 11.32 4.69
C LYS A 203 21.12 11.26 6.20
N VAL A 204 20.09 10.60 6.73
CA VAL A 204 19.96 10.43 8.19
C VAL A 204 21.15 9.66 8.77
N LEU A 205 21.62 8.61 8.08
CA LEU A 205 22.82 7.89 8.48
C LEU A 205 24.05 8.79 8.51
N LEU A 206 24.23 9.68 7.53
CA LEU A 206 25.32 10.64 7.55
C LEU A 206 25.21 11.62 8.73
N TYR A 207 24.01 12.02 9.12
CA TYR A 207 23.82 12.90 10.28
C TYR A 207 23.95 12.17 11.62
N ALA A 208 23.67 10.85 11.64
CA ALA A 208 23.80 9.99 12.82
C ALA A 208 25.22 9.40 13.00
N ILE A 209 25.95 9.16 11.91
CA ILE A 209 27.29 8.54 11.89
C ILE A 209 28.40 9.57 11.63
N TYR A 210 28.14 10.55 10.76
CA TYR A 210 29.17 11.36 10.07
C TYR A 210 29.00 12.86 10.18
N TRP A 211 28.36 13.33 11.24
CA TRP A 211 28.40 14.73 11.64
C TRP A 211 27.69 15.68 10.67
N ARG A 212 27.07 16.71 11.24
CA ARG A 212 26.88 17.95 10.51
C ARG A 212 28.17 18.74 10.62
N VAL A 213 28.77 19.02 9.48
CA VAL A 213 29.88 19.97 9.36
C VAL A 213 29.25 21.27 8.88
N GLY A 214 29.19 22.26 9.77
CA GLY A 214 28.47 23.51 9.52
C GLY A 214 29.32 24.73 9.79
N ASP A 215 29.10 25.78 9.00
CA ASP A 215 29.67 27.11 9.21
C ASP A 215 28.75 27.87 10.19
N SER A 216 28.88 27.60 11.49
CA SER A 216 27.99 28.14 12.52
C SER A 216 28.69 29.12 13.46
N LEU A 217 28.10 30.30 13.59
CA LEU A 217 28.60 31.38 14.45
C LEU A 217 28.44 31.09 15.95
N THR A 218 27.47 30.25 16.36
CA THR A 218 27.26 29.83 17.75
C THR A 218 26.73 28.40 17.85
N ASP A 219 26.92 27.79 19.01
CA ASP A 219 26.41 26.47 19.38
C ASP A 219 24.89 26.36 19.27
N GLU A 220 24.13 27.40 19.70
CA GLU A 220 22.67 27.37 19.59
C GLU A 220 22.22 27.34 18.12
N LYS A 221 22.89 28.10 17.25
CA LYS A 221 22.59 28.11 15.82
C LYS A 221 22.88 26.75 15.20
N PHE A 222 24.01 26.14 15.56
CA PHE A 222 24.36 24.79 15.09
C PHE A 222 23.27 23.77 15.45
N ARG A 223 22.84 23.72 16.73
CA ARG A 223 21.82 22.79 17.22
C ARG A 223 20.45 23.03 16.57
N SER A 224 20.06 24.30 16.43
CA SER A 224 18.80 24.68 15.77
C SER A 224 18.76 24.18 14.33
N ASP A 225 19.80 24.45 13.56
CA ASP A 225 19.85 24.06 12.16
C ASP A 225 19.94 22.53 12.00
N TYR A 226 20.73 21.84 12.83
CA TYR A 226 20.81 20.37 12.87
C TYR A 226 19.42 19.74 13.08
N LYS A 227 18.69 20.25 14.08
CA LYS A 227 17.31 19.84 14.38
C LYS A 227 16.35 20.10 13.22
N ASN A 228 16.47 21.26 12.57
CA ASN A 228 15.61 21.63 11.44
C ASN A 228 15.87 20.73 10.22
N GLU A 229 17.13 20.46 9.91
CA GLU A 229 17.53 19.58 8.81
C GLU A 229 17.06 18.13 9.03
N LEU A 230 17.26 17.58 10.24
CA LEU A 230 16.76 16.24 10.58
C LEU A 230 15.24 16.14 10.48
N ARG A 231 14.50 17.15 10.97
CA ARG A 231 13.03 17.20 10.84
C ARG A 231 12.58 17.33 9.38
N LEU A 232 13.31 18.07 8.55
CA LEU A 232 13.04 18.16 7.12
C LEU A 232 13.25 16.80 6.44
N ILE A 233 14.33 16.09 6.77
CA ILE A 233 14.59 14.75 6.23
C ILE A 233 13.50 13.77 6.68
N LEU A 234 13.05 13.81 7.93
CA LEU A 234 11.94 12.97 8.41
C LEU A 234 10.67 13.19 7.59
N ARG A 235 10.30 14.45 7.31
CA ARG A 235 9.15 14.77 6.45
C ARG A 235 9.32 14.20 5.03
N GLN A 236 10.53 14.25 4.48
CA GLN A 236 10.82 13.67 3.16
C GLN A 236 10.74 12.14 3.17
N ILE A 237 11.17 11.50 4.26
CA ILE A 237 11.05 10.04 4.44
C ILE A 237 9.57 9.63 4.53
N ASP A 238 8.77 10.36 5.31
CA ASP A 238 7.33 10.13 5.44
C ASP A 238 6.61 10.25 4.07
N GLN A 239 6.92 11.31 3.33
CA GLN A 239 6.40 11.50 1.96
C GLN A 239 6.81 10.37 1.02
N ALA A 240 8.08 9.95 1.03
CA ALA A 240 8.55 8.86 0.18
C ALA A 240 7.95 7.52 0.59
N ALA A 241 7.76 7.27 1.88
CA ALA A 241 7.13 6.06 2.40
C ALA A 241 5.65 5.97 2.02
N ALA A 242 4.94 7.10 1.98
CA ALA A 242 3.54 7.17 1.56
C ALA A 242 3.33 6.86 0.07
N LEU A 243 4.37 7.00 -0.76
CA LEU A 243 4.33 6.71 -2.20
C LEU A 243 4.61 5.23 -2.53
N LEU A 244 5.06 4.44 -1.55
CA LEU A 244 5.35 3.03 -1.74
C LEU A 244 4.07 2.20 -1.68
N SER A 245 3.83 1.43 -2.75
CA SER A 245 2.72 0.48 -2.86
C SER A 245 3.02 -0.88 -2.22
#